data_AF-A0A6P2RUQ5-F1
#
_entry.id   AF-A0A6P2RUQ5-F1
#
_cell.length_a   1.000
_cell.length_b   1.000
_cell.length_c   1.000
_cell.angle_alpha   90.00
_cell.angle_beta   90.00
_cell.angle_gamma   90.00
#
_symmetry.space_group_name_H-M   'P 1'
#
loop_
_entity.id
_entity.type
_entity.pdbx_description
1 polymer ?
#
loop_
_entity_poly.entity_id
_entity_poly.type
_entity_poly.pdbx_seq_one_letter_code
_entity_poly.pdbx_strand_id
1 'polypeptide(L)'
;MTRAMETMGAEFGDNLMPAVAGVNDKGFFEDLDIYAINVEILMAAGAEWHSVGPVELDRIDSDVLQRIRGKAVEVLTKKCEGRTFALKDPRIARLLPFWKSVFRSSNTMSFAAVASR
;
A
#
# COMPACT_ATOMS: atom_id res chain seq x y z
N MET A 1 14.46 -11.21 -5.52
CA MET A 1 13.02 -11.52 -5.43
C MET A 1 12.16 -10.73 -6.41
N THR A 2 12.53 -9.51 -6.83
CA THR A 2 11.71 -8.70 -7.75
C THR A 2 11.49 -9.30 -9.14
N ARG A 3 12.49 -10.00 -9.72
CA ARG A 3 12.34 -10.75 -10.98
C ARG A 3 11.23 -11.82 -10.96
N ALA A 4 10.87 -12.32 -9.78
CA ALA A 4 9.83 -13.35 -9.67
C ALA A 4 8.41 -12.79 -9.88
N MET A 5 8.16 -11.49 -9.63
CA MET A 5 6.84 -10.88 -9.83
C MET A 5 6.57 -10.58 -11.31
N GLU A 6 7.58 -10.13 -12.05
CA GLU A 6 7.50 -9.98 -13.52
C GLU A 6 7.21 -11.32 -14.20
N THR A 7 7.71 -12.43 -13.64
CA THR A 7 7.49 -13.78 -14.19
C THR A 7 6.05 -14.28 -13.93
N MET A 8 5.31 -13.67 -12.99
CA MET A 8 3.91 -14.01 -12.68
C MET A 8 2.89 -13.13 -13.40
N GLY A 9 3.31 -12.24 -14.31
CA GLY A 9 2.41 -11.35 -15.06
C GLY A 9 1.76 -10.26 -14.20
N ALA A 10 2.35 -9.93 -13.04
CA ALA A 10 1.90 -8.86 -12.18
C ALA A 10 2.65 -7.55 -12.48
N GLU A 11 1.93 -6.43 -12.51
CA GLU A 11 2.47 -5.11 -12.86
C GLU A 11 2.47 -4.17 -11.65
N PHE A 12 3.54 -3.40 -11.45
CA PHE A 12 3.66 -2.46 -10.31
C PHE A 12 2.89 -1.14 -10.52
N GLY A 13 2.19 -0.97 -11.63
CA GLY A 13 1.53 0.28 -11.98
C GLY A 13 2.45 1.27 -12.70
N ASP A 14 1.93 2.48 -12.91
CA ASP A 14 2.53 3.58 -13.67
C ASP A 14 2.97 4.76 -12.78
N ASN A 15 2.54 4.78 -11.51
CA ASN A 15 2.81 5.87 -10.57
C ASN A 15 3.84 5.47 -9.50
N LEU A 16 5.02 5.00 -9.94
CA LEU A 16 6.06 4.52 -9.04
C LEU A 16 6.87 5.64 -8.40
N MET A 17 7.30 5.42 -7.16
CA MET A 17 8.17 6.32 -6.44
C MET A 17 9.53 6.46 -7.16
N PRO A 18 9.95 7.71 -7.47
CA PRO A 18 11.14 7.95 -8.27
C PRO A 18 12.43 7.57 -7.53
N ALA A 19 13.52 7.51 -8.28
CA ALA A 19 14.85 7.34 -7.71
C ALA A 19 15.19 8.44 -6.70
N VAL A 20 15.84 8.04 -5.61
CA VAL A 20 16.40 8.96 -4.63
C VAL A 20 17.90 8.73 -4.60
N ALA A 21 18.66 9.73 -5.04
CA ALA A 21 20.12 9.63 -5.16
C ALA A 21 20.76 9.26 -3.82
N GLY A 22 21.63 8.24 -3.83
CA GLY A 22 22.31 7.75 -2.63
C GLY A 22 21.44 6.90 -1.69
N VAL A 23 20.17 6.67 -2.04
CA VAL A 23 19.28 5.73 -1.34
C VAL A 23 18.92 4.57 -2.26
N ASN A 24 18.37 4.88 -3.44
CA ASN A 24 18.09 3.93 -4.49
C ASN A 24 18.04 4.64 -5.85
N ASP A 25 19.18 4.62 -6.54
CA ASP A 25 19.37 5.31 -7.81
C ASP A 25 18.53 4.71 -8.96
N LYS A 26 17.92 3.54 -8.76
CA LYS A 26 17.06 2.87 -9.74
C LYS A 26 15.57 3.15 -9.57
N GLY A 27 15.17 3.87 -8.52
CA GLY A 27 13.76 4.03 -8.18
C GLY A 27 13.20 2.85 -7.43
N PHE A 28 11.96 3.02 -6.98
CA PHE A 28 11.30 2.14 -6.04
C PHE A 28 10.13 1.41 -6.72
N PHE A 29 9.72 0.28 -6.12
CA PHE A 29 8.53 -0.46 -6.58
C PHE A 29 7.27 -0.02 -5.83
N GLU A 30 7.41 0.92 -4.89
CA GLU A 30 6.33 1.57 -4.19
C GLU A 30 5.49 2.43 -5.13
N ASP A 31 4.21 2.14 -5.19
CA ASP A 31 3.23 2.99 -5.85
C ASP A 31 2.89 4.21 -4.97
N LEU A 32 2.93 5.40 -5.55
CA LEU A 32 2.77 6.67 -4.83
C LEU A 32 1.36 6.88 -4.27
N ASP A 33 0.33 6.33 -4.90
CA ASP A 33 -1.04 6.44 -4.38
C ASP A 33 -1.22 5.57 -3.13
N ILE A 34 -0.66 4.36 -3.16
CA ILE A 34 -0.62 3.44 -2.02
C ILE A 34 0.23 4.04 -0.89
N TYR A 35 1.40 4.58 -1.23
CA TYR A 35 2.26 5.27 -0.28
C TYR A 35 1.53 6.41 0.42
N ALA A 36 0.81 7.26 -0.33
CA ALA A 36 0.06 8.38 0.22
C ALA A 36 -1.04 7.92 1.19
N ILE A 37 -1.76 6.84 0.87
CA ILE A 37 -2.75 6.22 1.77
C ILE A 37 -2.08 5.72 3.05
N ASN A 38 -0.95 5.02 2.94
CA ASN A 38 -0.22 4.53 4.10
C ASN A 38 0.24 5.66 5.03
N VAL A 39 0.75 6.76 4.45
CA VAL A 39 1.15 7.95 5.21
C VAL A 39 -0.07 8.60 5.87
N GLU A 40 -1.20 8.72 5.16
CA GLU A 40 -2.44 9.29 5.71
C GLU A 40 -2.92 8.52 6.95
N ILE A 41 -2.88 7.19 6.92
CA ILE A 41 -3.29 6.33 8.06
C ILE A 41 -2.32 6.50 9.23
N LEU A 42 -1.01 6.47 8.96
CA LEU A 42 0.01 6.62 10.00
C LEU A 42 -0.12 7.98 10.70
N MET A 43 -0.28 9.06 9.94
CA MET A 43 -0.52 10.40 10.49
C MET A 43 -1.80 10.45 11.31
N ALA A 44 -2.90 9.86 10.83
CA ALA A 44 -4.16 9.82 11.56
C ALA A 44 -4.06 9.03 12.87
N ALA A 45 -3.21 8.00 12.93
CA ALA A 45 -2.92 7.23 14.14
C ALA A 45 -1.94 7.94 15.11
N GLY A 46 -1.43 9.12 14.75
CA GLY A 46 -0.35 9.79 15.50
C GLY A 46 0.97 9.03 15.46
N ALA A 47 1.15 8.13 14.49
CA ALA A 47 2.34 7.31 14.33
C ALA A 47 3.23 7.85 13.19
N GLU A 48 4.51 8.04 13.44
CA GLU A 48 5.45 8.31 12.36
C GLU A 48 5.83 7.03 11.60
N TRP A 49 6.33 7.16 10.37
CA TRP A 49 6.76 5.99 9.60
C TRP A 49 7.93 5.22 10.26
N HIS A 50 8.77 5.89 11.06
CA HIS A 50 9.87 5.30 11.85
C HIS A 50 9.45 4.76 13.23
N SER A 51 8.21 4.96 13.64
CA SER A 51 7.76 4.53 14.96
C SER A 51 7.87 3.00 15.07
N VAL A 52 8.50 2.51 16.14
CA VAL A 52 8.73 1.07 16.35
C VAL A 52 7.48 0.37 16.94
N GLY A 53 6.52 1.16 17.44
CA GLY A 53 5.30 0.68 18.07
C GLY A 53 4.22 0.20 17.10
N PRO A 54 3.24 -0.57 17.60
CA PRO A 54 2.06 -0.95 16.84
C PRO A 54 1.28 0.30 16.40
N VAL A 55 0.63 0.22 15.24
CA VAL A 55 -0.28 1.27 14.77
C VAL A 55 -1.64 1.04 15.38
N GLU A 56 -2.05 1.92 16.31
CA GLU A 56 -3.33 1.86 17.01
C GLU A 56 -4.45 2.47 16.15
N LEU A 57 -4.95 1.67 15.19
CA LEU A 57 -6.00 2.07 14.24
C LEU A 57 -7.32 2.44 14.94
N ASP A 58 -7.55 1.93 16.13
CA ASP A 58 -8.70 2.20 17.00
C ASP A 58 -8.69 3.62 17.59
N ARG A 59 -7.54 4.30 17.59
CA ARG A 59 -7.44 5.72 17.94
C ARG A 59 -7.82 6.67 16.81
N ILE A 60 -7.94 6.16 15.59
CA ILE A 60 -8.37 6.96 14.44
C ILE A 60 -9.88 7.11 14.52
N ASP A 61 -10.37 8.33 14.36
CA ASP A 61 -11.80 8.62 14.23
C ASP A 61 -12.45 7.71 13.16
N SER A 62 -13.62 7.13 13.49
CA SER A 62 -14.23 6.10 12.66
C SER A 62 -14.62 6.62 11.27
N ASP A 63 -15.05 7.87 11.17
CA ASP A 63 -15.46 8.48 9.90
C ASP A 63 -14.24 8.77 9.04
N VAL A 64 -13.15 9.22 9.67
CA VAL A 64 -11.84 9.38 9.01
C VAL A 64 -11.34 8.04 8.47
N LEU A 65 -11.35 6.98 9.30
CA LEU A 65 -10.87 5.67 8.90
C LEU A 65 -11.74 5.06 7.78
N GLN A 66 -13.06 5.28 7.83
CA GLN A 66 -13.98 4.84 6.78
C GLN A 66 -13.74 5.59 5.46
N ARG A 67 -13.52 6.92 5.51
CA ARG A 67 -13.17 7.73 4.33
C ARG A 67 -11.87 7.23 3.68
N ILE A 68 -10.83 6.98 4.49
CA ILE A 68 -9.55 6.47 3.98
C ILE A 68 -9.73 5.07 3.37
N ARG A 69 -10.52 4.20 4.01
CA ARG A 69 -10.85 2.87 3.46
C ARG A 69 -11.54 2.99 2.10
N GLY A 70 -12.52 3.87 1.96
CA GLY A 70 -13.24 4.09 0.69
C GLY A 70 -12.28 4.51 -0.44
N LYS A 71 -11.42 5.49 -0.16
CA LYS A 71 -10.34 5.92 -1.07
C LYS A 71 -9.42 4.76 -1.45
N ALA A 72 -9.00 3.94 -0.48
CA ALA A 72 -8.13 2.79 -0.73
C ALA A 72 -8.79 1.72 -1.60
N VAL A 73 -10.08 1.44 -1.40
CA VAL A 73 -10.84 0.52 -2.27
C VAL A 73 -10.89 1.06 -3.70
N GLU A 74 -11.23 2.34 -3.88
CA GLU A 74 -11.30 2.95 -5.21
C GLU A 74 -9.95 2.89 -5.95
N VAL A 75 -8.86 3.26 -5.27
CA VAL A 75 -7.51 3.22 -5.83
C VAL A 75 -7.12 1.79 -6.22
N LEU A 76 -7.36 0.82 -5.33
CA LEU A 76 -6.99 -0.56 -5.60
C LEU A 76 -7.83 -1.18 -6.73
N THR A 77 -9.14 -0.89 -6.78
CA THR A 77 -10.01 -1.33 -7.86
C THR A 77 -9.48 -0.83 -9.20
N LYS A 78 -9.20 0.48 -9.33
CA LYS A 78 -8.65 1.06 -10.56
C LYS A 78 -7.31 0.43 -10.96
N LYS A 79 -6.41 0.21 -10.00
CA LYS A 79 -5.08 -0.35 -10.30
C LYS A 79 -5.14 -1.79 -10.79
N CYS A 80 -6.16 -2.54 -10.39
CA CYS A 80 -6.41 -3.91 -10.81
C CYS A 80 -7.34 -4.04 -12.03
N GLU A 81 -7.85 -2.95 -12.60
CA GLU A 81 -8.72 -3.03 -13.77
C GLU A 81 -7.97 -3.64 -14.96
N GLY A 82 -8.40 -4.83 -15.39
CA GLY A 82 -7.84 -5.53 -16.55
C GLY A 82 -6.46 -6.15 -16.34
N ARG A 83 -5.90 -6.14 -15.12
CA ARG A 83 -4.55 -6.66 -14.83
C ARG A 83 -4.36 -7.13 -13.39
N THR A 84 -3.29 -7.89 -13.16
CA THR A 84 -2.84 -8.23 -11.80
C THR A 84 -1.91 -7.14 -11.29
N PHE A 85 -2.30 -6.46 -10.21
CA PHE A 85 -1.48 -5.39 -9.63
C PHE A 85 -0.50 -5.94 -8.58
N ALA A 86 0.78 -5.61 -8.73
CA ALA A 86 1.83 -5.92 -7.76
C ALA A 86 1.89 -4.80 -6.71
N LEU A 87 1.43 -5.11 -5.51
CA LEU A 87 1.32 -4.16 -4.41
C LEU A 87 2.54 -4.32 -3.49
N LYS A 88 3.52 -3.42 -3.62
CA LYS A 88 4.72 -3.42 -2.77
C LYS A 88 4.81 -2.12 -1.99
N ASP A 89 4.72 -2.21 -0.66
CA ASP A 89 5.10 -1.14 0.27
C ASP A 89 5.37 -1.77 1.65
N PRO A 90 6.55 -1.54 2.28
CA PRO A 90 6.86 -2.11 3.60
C PRO A 90 5.84 -1.73 4.69
N ARG A 91 5.15 -0.59 4.56
CA ARG A 91 4.13 -0.11 5.51
C ARG A 91 2.86 -0.97 5.49
N ILE A 92 2.60 -1.71 4.42
CA ILE A 92 1.45 -2.62 4.34
C ILE A 92 1.51 -3.68 5.43
N ALA A 93 2.71 -4.17 5.77
CA ALA A 93 2.88 -5.13 6.85
C ALA A 93 2.47 -4.53 8.21
N ARG A 94 2.80 -3.26 8.45
CA ARG A 94 2.43 -2.52 9.66
C ARG A 94 0.94 -2.20 9.71
N LEU A 95 0.33 -1.93 8.55
CA LEU A 95 -1.07 -1.56 8.39
C LEU A 95 -1.95 -2.75 7.96
N LEU A 96 -1.49 -3.99 8.19
CA LEU A 96 -2.15 -5.19 7.69
C LEU A 96 -3.62 -5.32 8.13
N PRO A 97 -4.03 -4.98 9.37
CA PRO A 97 -5.45 -5.02 9.75
C PRO A 97 -6.32 -4.09 8.89
N PHE A 98 -5.82 -2.89 8.56
CA PHE A 98 -6.49 -1.97 7.65
C PHE A 98 -6.59 -2.56 6.24
N TRP A 99 -5.46 -3.00 5.66
CA TRP A 99 -5.43 -3.50 4.29
C TRP A 99 -6.26 -4.78 4.10
N LYS A 100 -6.31 -5.67 5.09
CA LYS A 100 -7.23 -6.81 5.08
C LYS A 100 -8.69 -6.39 4.95
N SER A 101 -9.08 -5.27 5.56
CA SER A 101 -10.44 -4.74 5.41
C SER A 101 -10.70 -4.21 4.00
N VAL A 102 -9.71 -3.52 3.40
CA VAL A 102 -9.78 -3.03 2.01
C VAL A 102 -9.89 -4.21 1.04
N PHE A 103 -9.03 -5.22 1.16
CA PHE A 103 -9.03 -6.40 0.28
C PHE A 103 -10.33 -7.20 0.33
N ARG A 104 -11.02 -7.19 1.48
CA ARG A 104 -12.35 -7.83 1.60
C ARG A 104 -13.46 -7.00 0.93
N SER A 105 -13.30 -5.68 0.86
CA SER A 105 -14.28 -4.77 0.27
C SER A 105 -14.08 -4.60 -1.24
N SER A 106 -12.85 -4.61 -1.73
CA SER A 106 -12.53 -4.72 -3.15
C SER A 106 -12.74 -6.17 -3.56
N ASN A 107 -13.75 -6.50 -4.35
CA ASN A 107 -14.04 -7.86 -4.85
C ASN A 107 -12.99 -8.37 -5.87
N THR A 108 -11.73 -8.00 -5.69
CA THR A 108 -10.66 -8.08 -6.67
C THR A 108 -9.66 -9.16 -6.27
N MET A 109 -9.65 -10.27 -7.00
CA MET A 109 -8.91 -11.50 -6.64
C MET A 109 -7.41 -11.50 -6.98
N SER A 110 -6.88 -10.47 -7.64
CA SER A 110 -5.52 -10.54 -8.22
C SER A 110 -4.60 -9.41 -7.74
N PHE A 111 -4.03 -9.58 -6.55
CA PHE A 111 -2.91 -8.76 -6.08
C PHE A 111 -1.81 -9.64 -5.47
N ALA A 112 -0.55 -9.24 -5.68
CA ALA A 112 0.60 -9.87 -5.06
C ALA A 112 1.24 -8.86 -4.09
N ALA A 113 1.12 -9.12 -2.78
CA ALA A 113 1.68 -8.25 -1.74
C ALA A 113 3.05 -8.76 -1.27
N VAL A 114 4.07 -7.91 -1.34
CA VAL A 114 5.40 -8.22 -0.77
C VAL A 114 5.70 -7.28 0.37
N ALA A 115 5.69 -7.83 1.58
CA ALA A 115 6.22 -7.19 2.76
C ALA A 115 7.74 -7.45 2.83
N SER A 116 8.55 -6.44 2.58
CA SER A 116 9.99 -6.48 2.88
C SER A 116 10.18 -6.08 4.34
N ARG A 117 10.87 -6.92 5.12
CA ARG A 117 11.35 -6.59 6.47
C ARG A 117 12.54 -5.64 6.38
#